data_AF-A0A0S8JTN3-F1
#
_entry.id   AF-A0A0S8JTN3-F1
#
_cell.length_a   1.000
_cell.length_b   1.000
_cell.length_c   1.000
_cell.angle_alpha   90.00
_cell.angle_beta   90.00
_cell.angle_gamma   90.00
#
_symmetry.space_group_name_H-M   'P 1'
#
loop_
_entity.id
_entity.type
_entity.pdbx_description
1 polymer ?
#
loop_
_entity_poly.entity_id
_entity_poly.type
_entity_poly.pdbx_seq_one_letter_code
_entity_poly.pdbx_strand_id
1 'polypeptide(L)'
;ALLFAANYGKVYGIYCYGLSLGQVYQLTDGGYADHGVVIGENLYFKGMSKRGFDVYRSELHPRQIETPKTAPLVKPDFREMEISIRRGGYGDVVKTLVPSVRVPFVLPTERDLSAWAYGLLFLGGDATDENIYGGFLYRDPDEEDMVFNLLWQSRFITPLDISFFYDYKNSFEYTVSYPAFLSLEYGFSDLTLFLDGRIFDGLARKEFAPGCGIRLRYPYTVLSASFALPFERQAWGSDIHRSAQRMACSLQQFLAGGEFRVLGQAYVDRHNPETPDFSIRGYDAVESRRALVLSTEYVHRLCQLRKGLWNPNVYVEDLYWVIFADYAWTEEGATHYSVGCELRLEAKAGLGFLQLVPKLGIALTESEKLQVFFGISPSIPI
;
A
#
# COMPACT_ATOMS: atom_id res chain seq x y z
N ALA A 1 -24.64 37.99 4.53
CA ALA A 1 -23.41 37.99 5.34
C ALA A 1 -22.47 36.92 4.80
N LEU A 2 -21.16 37.06 5.01
CA LEU A 2 -20.19 36.06 4.54
C LEU A 2 -19.82 35.13 5.70
N LEU A 3 -20.11 33.84 5.57
CA LEU A 3 -19.69 32.82 6.52
C LEU A 3 -18.31 32.31 6.15
N PHE A 4 -17.47 32.10 7.15
CA PHE A 4 -16.15 31.52 6.97
C PHE A 4 -15.72 30.78 8.25
N ALA A 5 -14.84 29.78 8.10
CA ALA A 5 -14.18 29.15 9.23
C ALA A 5 -12.80 29.76 9.41
N ALA A 6 -12.38 29.96 10.67
CA ALA A 6 -11.06 30.47 10.99
C ALA A 6 -10.59 29.93 12.34
N ASN A 7 -9.29 30.07 12.62
CA ASN A 7 -8.73 29.81 13.94
C ASN A 7 -8.31 31.13 14.58
N TYR A 8 -9.14 31.66 15.49
CA TYR A 8 -8.79 32.80 16.31
C TYR A 8 -8.57 32.34 17.76
N GLY A 9 -7.41 32.67 18.34
CA GLY A 9 -7.12 32.34 19.73
C GLY A 9 -7.06 30.83 20.04
N LYS A 10 -6.67 30.00 19.07
CA LYS A 10 -6.64 28.51 19.15
C LYS A 10 -8.03 27.85 19.15
N VAL A 11 -9.09 28.59 18.81
CA VAL A 11 -10.44 28.05 18.64
C VAL A 11 -10.79 28.06 17.16
N TYR A 12 -11.02 26.88 16.58
CA TYR A 12 -11.42 26.72 15.19
C TYR A 12 -12.94 26.78 15.07
N GLY A 13 -13.48 27.94 14.71
CA GLY A 13 -14.92 28.21 14.75
C GLY A 13 -15.47 28.76 13.45
N ILE A 14 -16.79 28.88 13.41
CA ILE A 14 -17.50 29.57 12.32
C ILE A 14 -17.69 31.03 12.69
N TYR A 15 -17.39 31.88 11.74
CA TYR A 15 -17.51 33.32 11.83
C TYR A 15 -18.37 33.86 10.69
N CYS A 16 -18.89 35.06 10.93
CA CYS A 16 -19.75 35.77 10.01
C CYS A 16 -19.23 37.20 9.86
N TYR A 17 -18.89 37.60 8.64
CA TYR A 17 -18.59 38.98 8.31
C TYR A 17 -19.86 39.70 7.85
N GLY A 18 -20.28 40.68 8.65
CA GLY A 18 -21.41 41.54 8.34
C GLY A 18 -21.00 42.59 7.31
N LEU A 19 -21.32 42.35 6.03
CA LEU A 19 -20.95 43.22 4.91
C LEU A 19 -21.43 44.68 5.07
N SER A 20 -22.57 44.90 5.75
CA SER A 20 -23.12 46.23 6.02
C SER A 20 -22.47 46.95 7.19
N LEU A 21 -21.99 46.20 8.20
CA LEU A 21 -21.46 46.75 9.45
C LEU A 21 -19.92 46.73 9.50
N GLY A 22 -19.27 46.01 8.59
CA GLY A 22 -17.82 45.84 8.58
C GLY A 22 -17.28 45.08 9.80
N GLN A 23 -18.15 44.34 10.50
CA GLN A 23 -17.84 43.65 11.76
C GLN A 23 -17.82 42.13 11.58
N VAL A 24 -17.00 41.47 12.38
CA VAL A 24 -16.92 40.01 12.44
C VAL A 24 -17.62 39.52 13.70
N TYR A 25 -18.44 38.49 13.53
CA TYR A 25 -19.18 37.82 14.60
C TYR A 25 -18.75 36.35 14.65
N GLN A 26 -18.46 35.85 15.83
CA GLN A 26 -18.32 34.43 16.11
C GLN A 26 -19.70 33.80 16.26
N LEU A 27 -19.92 32.65 15.63
CA LEU A 27 -21.20 31.93 15.67
C LEU A 27 -21.15 30.61 16.45
N THR A 28 -19.98 30.18 16.91
CA THR A 28 -19.78 28.92 17.65
C THR A 28 -18.86 29.11 18.86
N ASP A 29 -19.20 28.50 20.00
CA ASP A 29 -18.60 28.81 21.31
C ASP A 29 -17.41 27.93 21.71
N GLY A 30 -16.94 27.03 20.86
CA GLY A 30 -15.76 26.19 21.11
C GLY A 30 -15.79 24.86 20.35
N GLY A 31 -14.65 24.16 20.34
CA GLY A 31 -14.47 22.93 19.57
C GLY A 31 -14.07 23.18 18.12
N TYR A 32 -14.03 22.13 17.29
CA TYR A 32 -13.83 22.23 15.85
C TYR A 32 -15.20 22.40 15.19
N ALA A 33 -15.43 23.51 14.50
CA ALA A 33 -16.62 23.76 13.70
C ALA A 33 -16.26 24.32 12.32
N ASP A 34 -16.87 23.76 11.27
CA ASP A 34 -16.52 24.05 9.89
C ASP A 34 -17.75 23.95 8.97
N HIS A 35 -17.70 24.54 7.78
CA HIS A 35 -18.77 24.50 6.76
C HIS A 35 -20.15 24.94 7.30
N GLY A 36 -20.20 26.10 7.94
CA GLY A 36 -21.42 26.65 8.53
C GLY A 36 -22.46 27.08 7.48
N VAL A 37 -23.73 26.74 7.74
CA VAL A 37 -24.90 27.20 7.00
C VAL A 37 -25.95 27.70 7.98
N VAL A 38 -26.45 28.91 7.76
CA VAL A 38 -27.53 29.49 8.58
C VAL A 38 -28.88 29.25 7.89
N ILE A 39 -29.82 28.63 8.60
CA ILE A 39 -31.19 28.39 8.12
C ILE A 39 -32.16 28.83 9.23
N GLY A 40 -32.90 29.91 8.97
CA GLY A 40 -33.73 30.55 9.98
C GLY A 40 -32.88 31.05 11.15
N GLU A 41 -33.26 30.66 12.37
CA GLU A 41 -32.57 31.03 13.62
C GLU A 41 -31.49 30.02 14.04
N ASN A 42 -31.14 29.07 13.18
CA ASN A 42 -30.21 27.99 13.50
C ASN A 42 -28.96 28.05 12.62
N LEU A 43 -27.84 27.69 13.22
CA LEU A 43 -26.59 27.36 12.54
C LEU A 43 -26.46 25.84 12.44
N TYR A 44 -26.23 25.36 11.22
CA TYR A 44 -25.85 23.98 10.93
C TYR A 44 -24.37 23.94 10.52
N PHE A 45 -23.61 22.98 11.03
CA PHE A 45 -22.17 22.92 10.76
C PHE A 45 -21.60 21.52 10.92
N LYS A 46 -20.44 21.28 10.31
CA LYS A 46 -19.64 20.07 10.51
C LYS A 46 -18.78 20.23 11.76
N GLY A 47 -18.94 19.34 12.73
CA GLY A 47 -18.19 19.33 13.99
C GLY A 47 -17.40 18.04 14.18
N MET A 48 -16.43 18.06 15.09
CA MET A 48 -15.62 16.87 15.42
C MET A 48 -16.05 16.25 16.76
N SER A 49 -16.22 14.93 16.76
CA SER A 49 -16.52 14.10 17.93
C SER A 49 -15.52 12.95 18.08
N LYS A 50 -15.67 12.17 19.17
CA LYS A 50 -14.91 10.92 19.39
C LYS A 50 -15.11 9.87 18.28
N ARG A 51 -16.16 10.00 17.44
CA ARG A 51 -16.47 9.09 16.32
C ARG A 51 -16.05 9.65 14.95
N GLY A 52 -15.43 10.82 14.89
CA GLY A 52 -15.11 11.53 13.65
C GLY A 52 -15.97 12.77 13.45
N PHE A 53 -16.25 13.12 12.19
CA PHE A 53 -17.02 14.31 11.85
C PHE A 53 -18.50 14.01 11.65
N ASP A 54 -19.36 14.91 12.14
CA ASP A 54 -20.82 14.83 11.97
C ASP A 54 -21.43 16.23 11.80
N VAL A 55 -22.71 16.31 11.47
CA VAL A 55 -23.48 17.56 11.34
C VAL A 55 -24.14 17.91 12.67
N TYR A 56 -23.86 19.12 13.15
CA TYR A 56 -24.40 19.68 14.38
C TYR A 56 -25.33 20.86 14.08
N ARG A 57 -26.26 21.08 15.00
CA ARG A 57 -27.18 22.22 15.00
C ARG A 57 -26.99 22.99 16.31
N SER A 58 -26.88 24.30 16.21
CA SER A 58 -26.96 25.22 17.34
C SER A 58 -27.89 26.38 17.02
N GLU A 59 -28.43 27.00 18.06
CA GLU A 59 -29.07 28.31 17.91
C GLU A 59 -28.04 29.35 17.50
N LEU A 60 -28.47 30.31 16.69
CA LEU A 60 -27.61 31.37 16.20
C LEU A 60 -27.45 32.44 17.30
N HIS A 61 -26.27 32.46 17.94
CA HIS A 61 -25.89 33.46 18.94
C HIS A 61 -24.66 34.25 18.47
N PRO A 62 -24.83 35.27 17.61
CA PRO A 62 -23.70 36.02 17.07
C PRO A 62 -23.02 36.84 18.16
N ARG A 63 -21.75 36.55 18.43
CA ARG A 63 -20.92 37.32 19.35
C ARG A 63 -19.92 38.15 18.56
N GLN A 64 -19.98 39.47 18.68
CA GLN A 64 -18.99 40.33 18.04
C GLN A 64 -17.60 40.05 18.61
N ILE A 65 -16.61 39.95 17.73
CA ILE A 65 -15.20 39.77 18.10
C ILE A 65 -14.33 40.79 17.38
N GLU A 66 -13.23 41.17 18.03
CA GLU A 66 -12.14 41.86 17.34
C GLU A 66 -11.28 40.81 16.64
N THR A 67 -11.20 40.90 15.32
CA THR A 67 -10.23 40.08 14.57
C THR A 67 -8.84 40.66 14.72
N PRO A 68 -7.79 39.81 14.71
CA PRO A 68 -6.43 40.30 14.53
C PRO A 68 -6.41 41.20 13.29
N LYS A 69 -5.75 42.36 13.37
CA LYS A 69 -5.52 43.21 12.19
C LYS A 69 -4.77 42.36 11.17
N THR A 70 -5.47 41.90 10.14
CA THR A 70 -4.87 41.15 9.05
C THR A 70 -3.90 42.10 8.36
N ALA A 71 -2.65 41.67 8.21
CA ALA A 71 -1.77 42.33 7.25
C ALA A 71 -2.51 42.36 5.90
N PRO A 72 -2.44 43.46 5.14
CA PRO A 72 -3.03 43.50 3.82
C PRO A 72 -2.56 42.28 3.04
N LEU A 73 -3.47 41.67 2.26
CA LEU A 73 -3.13 40.57 1.37
C LEU A 73 -2.00 41.06 0.45
N VAL A 74 -0.78 40.66 0.75
CA VAL A 74 0.35 40.86 -0.16
C VAL A 74 0.10 39.87 -1.28
N LYS A 75 -0.51 40.34 -2.37
CA LYS A 75 -0.53 39.57 -3.60
C LYS A 75 0.94 39.31 -3.96
N PRO A 76 1.36 38.06 -4.18
CA PRO A 76 2.70 37.82 -4.68
C PRO A 76 2.87 38.64 -5.96
N ASP A 77 3.82 39.58 -5.94
CA ASP A 77 4.18 40.29 -7.15
C ASP A 77 5.05 39.38 -7.99
N PHE A 78 4.41 38.58 -8.84
CA PHE A 78 5.10 37.71 -9.77
C PHE A 78 5.99 38.47 -10.76
N ARG A 79 5.85 39.81 -10.86
CA ARG A 79 6.77 40.66 -11.65
C ARG A 79 8.09 40.91 -10.91
N GLU A 80 8.07 40.99 -9.58
CA GLU A 80 9.28 41.12 -8.76
C GLU A 80 10.09 39.82 -8.69
N MET A 81 9.43 38.67 -8.84
CA MET A 81 10.09 37.36 -8.72
C MET A 81 10.95 36.97 -9.94
N GLU A 82 11.08 37.82 -10.98
CA GLU A 82 11.81 37.54 -12.23
C GLU A 82 11.64 36.10 -12.76
N ILE A 83 10.47 35.49 -12.55
CA ILE A 83 10.25 34.09 -12.92
C ILE A 83 10.08 34.05 -14.45
N SER A 84 11.15 33.68 -15.16
CA SER A 84 11.07 33.47 -16.60
C SER A 84 10.28 32.20 -16.88
N ILE A 85 8.95 32.31 -16.98
CA ILE A 85 8.09 31.19 -17.34
C ILE A 85 8.37 30.86 -18.82
N ARG A 86 8.96 29.69 -19.06
CA ARG A 86 9.18 29.14 -20.41
C ARG A 86 8.23 27.98 -20.62
N ARG A 87 7.77 27.79 -21.86
CA ARG A 87 7.03 26.59 -22.23
C ARG A 87 7.95 25.37 -22.10
N GLY A 88 7.63 24.47 -21.17
CA GLY A 88 8.32 23.20 -21.00
C GLY A 88 7.67 22.06 -21.80
N GLY A 89 8.40 20.96 -21.95
CA GLY A 89 7.89 19.69 -22.46
C GLY A 89 7.98 18.58 -21.43
N TYR A 90 7.59 17.36 -21.80
CA TYR A 90 7.64 16.22 -20.87
C TYR A 90 9.06 15.89 -20.38
N GLY A 91 10.08 16.17 -21.21
CA GLY A 91 11.47 16.05 -20.77
C GLY A 91 11.80 16.94 -19.55
N ASP A 92 11.12 18.06 -19.36
CA ASP A 92 11.29 18.89 -18.16
C ASP A 92 10.65 18.26 -16.91
N VAL A 93 9.58 17.49 -17.08
CA VAL A 93 8.99 16.63 -16.03
C VAL A 93 9.97 15.51 -15.68
N VAL A 94 10.48 14.78 -16.66
CA VAL A 94 11.45 13.69 -16.43
C VAL A 94 12.72 14.19 -15.73
N LYS A 95 13.20 15.40 -16.01
CA LYS A 95 14.36 15.99 -15.30
C LYS A 95 14.14 16.15 -13.79
N THR A 96 12.89 16.14 -13.33
CA THR A 96 12.55 16.23 -11.91
C THR A 96 12.57 14.89 -11.18
N LEU A 97 12.82 13.76 -11.88
CA LEU A 97 13.05 12.42 -11.29
C LEU A 97 14.38 12.35 -10.52
N VAL A 98 14.50 13.18 -9.49
CA VAL A 98 15.61 13.17 -8.55
C VAL A 98 15.12 12.62 -7.20
N PRO A 99 15.95 11.87 -6.46
CA PRO A 99 15.46 11.28 -5.22
C PRO A 99 15.15 12.37 -4.20
N SER A 100 13.88 12.45 -3.80
CA SER A 100 13.37 13.38 -2.81
C SER A 100 13.72 12.94 -1.38
N VAL A 101 13.79 11.63 -1.16
CA VAL A 101 14.16 11.01 0.12
C VAL A 101 15.41 10.16 -0.08
N ARG A 102 16.36 10.29 0.85
CA ARG A 102 17.63 9.56 0.87
C ARG A 102 17.95 9.24 2.32
N VAL A 103 17.71 8.00 2.72
CA VAL A 103 17.86 7.56 4.11
C VAL A 103 18.98 6.52 4.16
N PRO A 104 20.12 6.82 4.80
CA PRO A 104 21.10 5.78 5.06
C PRO A 104 20.49 4.76 6.02
N PHE A 105 20.76 3.49 5.79
CA PHE A 105 20.32 2.42 6.67
C PHE A 105 21.45 1.44 6.96
N VAL A 106 21.32 0.77 8.10
CA VAL A 106 22.18 -0.33 8.53
C VAL A 106 21.27 -1.38 9.13
N LEU A 107 21.27 -2.59 8.56
CA LEU A 107 20.36 -3.68 8.94
C LEU A 107 21.16 -5.00 9.05
N PRO A 108 20.89 -5.83 10.07
CA PRO A 108 21.50 -7.15 10.14
C PRO A 108 20.95 -8.05 9.02
N THR A 109 21.84 -8.78 8.34
CA THR A 109 21.49 -9.75 7.29
C THR A 109 21.32 -11.16 7.88
N GLU A 110 22.05 -11.45 8.96
CA GLU A 110 21.96 -12.71 9.70
C GLU A 110 21.19 -12.59 11.02
N ARG A 111 20.59 -13.71 11.45
CA ARG A 111 19.79 -13.78 12.68
C ARG A 111 20.61 -13.63 13.96
N ASP A 112 21.90 -13.98 13.91
CA ASP A 112 22.82 -13.89 15.04
C ASP A 112 23.52 -12.51 15.13
N LEU A 113 23.17 -11.59 14.22
CA LEU A 113 23.74 -10.24 14.10
C LEU A 113 25.24 -10.22 13.74
N SER A 114 25.78 -11.30 13.18
CA SER A 114 27.19 -11.37 12.77
C SER A 114 27.49 -10.51 11.53
N ALA A 115 26.53 -10.43 10.61
CA ALA A 115 26.63 -9.72 9.34
C ALA A 115 25.59 -8.58 9.24
N TRP A 116 26.02 -7.48 8.60
CA TRP A 116 25.26 -6.23 8.52
C TRP A 116 25.37 -5.62 7.12
N ALA A 117 24.22 -5.41 6.49
CA ALA A 117 24.10 -4.61 5.29
C ALA A 117 24.08 -3.12 5.65
N TYR A 118 24.79 -2.31 4.87
CA TYR A 118 24.75 -0.85 4.97
C TYR A 118 24.55 -0.24 3.59
N GLY A 119 23.72 0.79 3.53
CA GLY A 119 23.37 1.39 2.25
C GLY A 119 22.43 2.56 2.34
N LEU A 120 21.75 2.81 1.24
CA LEU A 120 20.86 3.94 1.02
C LEU A 120 19.50 3.43 0.54
N LEU A 121 18.45 3.80 1.26
CA LEU A 121 17.09 3.82 0.75
C LEU A 121 16.89 5.15 0.02
N PHE A 122 16.36 5.09 -1.20
CA PHE A 122 16.01 6.28 -1.96
C PHE A 122 14.56 6.19 -2.46
N LEU A 123 13.85 7.31 -2.43
CA LEU A 123 12.50 7.45 -2.97
C LEU A 123 12.41 8.77 -3.73
N GLY A 124 11.65 8.79 -4.82
CA GLY A 124 11.41 10.01 -5.59
C GLY A 124 10.25 9.87 -6.55
N GLY A 125 9.89 10.99 -7.16
CA GLY A 125 8.92 11.03 -8.24
C GLY A 125 9.19 12.23 -9.14
N ASP A 126 8.51 12.28 -10.27
CA ASP A 126 8.49 13.50 -11.09
C ASP A 126 7.54 14.56 -10.51
N ALA A 127 7.62 15.78 -11.04
CA ALA A 127 6.83 16.93 -10.61
C ALA A 127 5.31 16.79 -10.87
N THR A 128 4.89 15.75 -11.59
CA THR A 128 3.49 15.47 -11.91
C THR A 128 2.96 14.22 -11.18
N ASP A 129 3.79 13.56 -10.37
CA ASP A 129 3.52 12.26 -9.74
C ASP A 129 3.10 11.16 -10.75
N GLU A 130 3.51 11.31 -12.01
CA GLU A 130 3.24 10.31 -13.06
C GLU A 130 4.23 9.15 -13.00
N ASN A 131 5.46 9.42 -12.57
CA ASN A 131 6.49 8.43 -12.30
C ASN A 131 6.90 8.53 -10.84
N ILE A 132 6.80 7.43 -10.12
CA ILE A 132 7.25 7.30 -8.73
C ILE A 132 8.19 6.10 -8.67
N TYR A 133 9.28 6.25 -7.94
CA TYR A 133 10.24 5.17 -7.77
C TYR A 133 10.77 5.10 -6.35
N GLY A 134 11.17 3.90 -5.96
CA GLY A 134 11.78 3.62 -4.68
C GLY A 134 12.75 2.45 -4.80
N GLY A 135 13.80 2.47 -4.01
CA GLY A 135 14.80 1.43 -4.11
C GLY A 135 15.85 1.45 -3.02
N PHE A 136 16.70 0.44 -3.09
CA PHE A 136 17.81 0.24 -2.18
C PHE A 136 19.10 0.15 -2.97
N LEU A 137 20.15 0.77 -2.45
CA LEU A 137 21.51 0.63 -2.91
C LEU A 137 22.38 0.30 -1.70
N TYR A 138 22.86 -0.93 -1.58
CA TYR A 138 23.57 -1.35 -0.38
C TYR A 138 24.67 -2.36 -0.66
N ARG A 139 25.56 -2.49 0.32
CA ARG A 139 26.56 -3.54 0.35
C ARG A 139 26.13 -4.58 1.38
N ASP A 140 25.96 -5.81 0.92
CA ASP A 140 25.87 -6.98 1.77
C ASP A 140 27.29 -7.55 1.96
N PRO A 141 27.73 -7.92 3.19
CA PRO A 141 29.00 -8.58 3.41
C PRO A 141 29.13 -9.93 2.70
N ASP A 142 28.01 -10.64 2.53
CA ASP A 142 27.99 -12.00 1.98
C ASP A 142 27.93 -12.02 0.45
N GLU A 143 27.62 -10.86 -0.17
CA GLU A 143 27.65 -10.70 -1.61
C GLU A 143 28.92 -10.00 -2.10
N GLU A 144 29.52 -10.54 -3.16
CA GLU A 144 30.70 -9.92 -3.78
C GLU A 144 30.38 -8.61 -4.49
N ASP A 145 29.14 -8.41 -4.94
CA ASP A 145 28.67 -7.24 -5.68
C ASP A 145 27.84 -6.28 -4.81
N MET A 146 27.56 -5.10 -5.35
CA MET A 146 26.64 -4.16 -4.73
C MET A 146 25.21 -4.58 -5.07
N VAL A 147 24.33 -4.58 -4.07
CA VAL A 147 22.91 -4.87 -4.28
C VAL A 147 22.19 -3.59 -4.68
N PHE A 148 21.44 -3.67 -5.77
CA PHE A 148 20.62 -2.57 -6.24
C PHE A 148 19.24 -3.07 -6.65
N ASN A 149 18.23 -2.57 -5.95
CA ASN A 149 16.83 -2.85 -6.22
C ASN A 149 16.09 -1.55 -6.54
N LEU A 150 15.27 -1.57 -7.57
CA LEU A 150 14.46 -0.43 -8.00
C LEU A 150 13.04 -0.89 -8.32
N LEU A 151 12.07 -0.36 -7.59
CA LEU A 151 10.67 -0.37 -7.98
C LEU A 151 10.34 0.98 -8.64
N TRP A 152 9.75 0.95 -9.82
CA TRP A 152 9.27 2.13 -10.54
C TRP A 152 7.83 1.90 -10.97
N GLN A 153 6.92 2.80 -10.62
CA GLN A 153 5.56 2.87 -11.14
C GLN A 153 5.37 4.08 -12.05
N SER A 154 4.72 3.89 -13.20
CA SER A 154 4.46 4.91 -14.20
C SER A 154 3.00 4.90 -14.64
N ARG A 155 2.38 6.08 -14.65
CA ARG A 155 1.02 6.36 -15.17
C ARG A 155 1.03 7.32 -16.35
N PHE A 156 2.20 7.53 -16.95
CA PHE A 156 2.39 8.44 -18.08
C PHE A 156 1.42 8.15 -19.24
N ILE A 157 1.10 6.88 -19.47
CA ILE A 157 0.17 6.44 -20.52
C ILE A 157 -1.18 6.05 -19.90
N THR A 158 -1.82 6.97 -19.18
CA THR A 158 -3.16 6.72 -18.59
C THR A 158 -4.15 6.27 -19.69
N PRO A 159 -4.97 5.22 -19.45
CA PRO A 159 -5.23 4.55 -18.18
C PRO A 159 -4.34 3.33 -17.89
N LEU A 160 -3.23 3.13 -18.61
CA LEU A 160 -2.26 2.07 -18.30
C LEU A 160 -1.48 2.42 -17.03
N ASP A 161 -1.43 1.45 -16.12
CA ASP A 161 -0.50 1.45 -15.00
C ASP A 161 0.65 0.50 -15.33
N ILE A 162 1.87 1.02 -15.31
CA ILE A 162 3.07 0.28 -15.64
C ILE A 162 3.95 0.24 -14.40
N SER A 163 4.21 -0.96 -13.90
CA SER A 163 5.11 -1.17 -12.77
C SER A 163 6.31 -1.98 -13.22
N PHE A 164 7.50 -1.59 -12.77
CA PHE A 164 8.76 -2.28 -12.99
C PHE A 164 9.42 -2.57 -11.66
N PHE A 165 9.96 -3.77 -11.53
CA PHE A 165 10.88 -4.12 -10.46
C PHE A 165 12.18 -4.62 -11.08
N TYR A 166 13.29 -4.02 -10.70
CA TYR A 166 14.62 -4.39 -11.17
C TYR A 166 15.49 -4.77 -9.99
N ASP A 167 16.01 -5.99 -10.03
CA ASP A 167 17.04 -6.50 -9.13
C ASP A 167 18.31 -6.72 -9.94
N TYR A 168 19.35 -5.96 -9.61
CA TYR A 168 20.59 -5.90 -10.38
C TYR A 168 21.21 -7.30 -10.57
N LYS A 169 21.45 -7.65 -11.83
CA LYS A 169 21.94 -8.97 -12.32
C LYS A 169 20.99 -10.15 -12.11
N ASN A 170 19.99 -10.05 -11.24
CA ASN A 170 19.11 -11.15 -10.90
C ASN A 170 17.86 -11.17 -11.77
N SER A 171 17.07 -10.09 -11.75
CA SER A 171 15.78 -10.06 -12.43
C SER A 171 15.31 -8.68 -12.88
N PHE A 172 14.44 -8.70 -13.88
CA PHE A 172 13.64 -7.56 -14.29
C PHE A 172 12.20 -8.01 -14.49
N GLU A 173 11.31 -7.50 -13.65
CA GLU A 173 9.89 -7.77 -13.66
C GLU A 173 9.14 -6.53 -14.11
N TYR A 174 8.09 -6.74 -14.89
CA TYR A 174 7.19 -5.66 -15.28
C TYR A 174 5.76 -6.14 -15.32
N THR A 175 4.86 -5.25 -14.96
CA THR A 175 3.41 -5.45 -15.07
C THR A 175 2.84 -4.24 -15.80
N VAL A 176 2.09 -4.49 -16.87
CA VAL A 176 1.29 -3.49 -17.57
C VAL A 176 -0.17 -3.83 -17.34
N SER A 177 -0.90 -2.95 -16.66
CA SER A 177 -2.30 -3.16 -16.31
C SER A 177 -3.19 -2.12 -16.98
N TYR A 178 -4.31 -2.58 -17.56
CA TYR A 178 -5.34 -1.76 -18.19
C TYR A 178 -6.70 -2.02 -17.52
N PRO A 179 -7.32 -1.02 -16.87
CA PRO A 179 -8.65 -1.17 -16.29
C PRO A 179 -9.71 -1.12 -17.40
N ALA A 180 -10.01 -2.26 -18.01
CA ALA A 180 -10.99 -2.38 -19.09
C ALA A 180 -12.41 -2.02 -18.65
N PHE A 181 -12.73 -2.20 -17.37
CA PHE A 181 -13.97 -1.74 -16.77
C PHE A 181 -13.73 -1.38 -15.30
N LEU A 182 -14.31 -0.26 -14.87
CA LEU A 182 -14.30 0.18 -13.48
C LEU A 182 -15.69 0.70 -13.10
N SER A 183 -16.22 0.22 -11.98
CA SER A 183 -17.46 0.71 -11.37
C SER A 183 -17.27 0.91 -9.88
N LEU A 184 -17.83 2.01 -9.37
CA LEU A 184 -17.89 2.30 -7.94
C LEU A 184 -19.16 1.72 -7.27
N GLU A 185 -20.05 1.11 -8.05
CA GLU A 185 -21.26 0.46 -7.57
C GLU A 185 -20.96 -0.91 -6.94
N TYR A 186 -21.94 -1.43 -6.19
CA TYR A 186 -21.86 -2.78 -5.66
C TYR A 186 -22.04 -3.83 -6.76
N GLY A 187 -21.40 -4.98 -6.60
CA GLY A 187 -21.36 -6.06 -7.58
C GLY A 187 -20.10 -5.99 -8.43
N PHE A 188 -20.23 -6.14 -9.74
CA PHE A 188 -19.11 -6.11 -10.69
C PHE A 188 -18.45 -4.74 -10.71
N SER A 189 -17.25 -4.67 -10.15
CA SER A 189 -16.55 -3.41 -9.86
C SER A 189 -15.31 -3.20 -10.71
N ASP A 190 -14.67 -4.26 -11.18
CA ASP A 190 -13.41 -4.17 -11.93
C ASP A 190 -13.27 -5.32 -12.93
N LEU A 191 -12.85 -4.98 -14.15
CA LEU A 191 -12.21 -5.89 -15.10
C LEU A 191 -10.86 -5.30 -15.47
N THR A 192 -9.79 -5.95 -15.05
CA THR A 192 -8.43 -5.56 -15.40
C THR A 192 -7.87 -6.54 -16.42
N LEU A 193 -7.33 -6.03 -17.51
CA LEU A 193 -6.45 -6.79 -18.41
C LEU A 193 -5.02 -6.47 -17.99
N PHE A 194 -4.19 -7.49 -17.83
CA PHE A 194 -2.81 -7.28 -17.45
C PHE A 194 -1.87 -8.12 -18.30
N LEU A 195 -0.63 -7.65 -18.34
CA LEU A 195 0.48 -8.35 -18.89
C LEU A 195 1.62 -8.30 -17.89
N ASP A 196 1.96 -9.45 -17.33
CA ASP A 196 3.18 -9.59 -16.55
C ASP A 196 4.31 -10.11 -17.44
N GLY A 197 5.51 -9.63 -17.20
CA GLY A 197 6.70 -10.20 -17.79
C GLY A 197 7.84 -10.21 -16.80
N ARG A 198 8.71 -11.21 -16.94
CA ARG A 198 9.85 -11.41 -16.06
C ARG A 198 11.04 -11.88 -16.85
N ILE A 199 12.17 -11.25 -16.62
CA ILE A 199 13.49 -11.69 -17.03
C ILE A 199 14.21 -12.13 -15.76
N PHE A 200 14.64 -13.37 -15.65
CA PHE A 200 15.15 -13.95 -14.40
C PHE A 200 16.20 -15.02 -14.69
N ASP A 201 16.76 -15.62 -13.63
CA ASP A 201 17.78 -16.67 -13.73
C ASP A 201 19.02 -16.16 -14.49
N GLY A 202 19.71 -15.18 -13.89
CA GLY A 202 20.85 -14.50 -14.53
C GLY A 202 20.49 -13.79 -15.82
N LEU A 203 19.24 -13.36 -15.96
CA LEU A 203 18.64 -12.76 -17.16
C LEU A 203 18.49 -13.70 -18.38
N ALA A 204 18.70 -15.01 -18.20
CA ALA A 204 18.64 -15.99 -19.27
C ALA A 204 17.20 -16.40 -19.63
N ARG A 205 16.31 -16.45 -18.64
CA ARG A 205 14.90 -16.83 -18.83
C ARG A 205 14.01 -15.62 -18.98
N LYS A 206 13.08 -15.69 -19.94
CA LYS A 206 12.14 -14.60 -20.27
C LYS A 206 10.72 -15.15 -20.31
N GLU A 207 9.95 -14.82 -19.28
CA GLU A 207 8.53 -15.16 -19.12
C GLU A 207 7.65 -13.98 -19.53
N PHE A 208 6.55 -14.30 -20.22
CA PHE A 208 5.49 -13.38 -20.60
C PHE A 208 4.15 -14.02 -20.22
N ALA A 209 3.30 -13.29 -19.52
CA ALA A 209 2.09 -13.81 -18.90
C ALA A 209 0.93 -12.83 -19.08
N PRO A 210 0.19 -12.88 -20.21
CA PRO A 210 -1.05 -12.15 -20.35
C PRO A 210 -2.10 -12.76 -19.41
N GLY A 211 -2.95 -11.90 -18.87
CA GLY A 211 -3.98 -12.31 -17.96
C GLY A 211 -5.11 -11.31 -17.84
N CYS A 212 -6.11 -11.70 -17.06
CA CYS A 212 -7.19 -10.81 -16.67
C CYS A 212 -7.61 -11.07 -15.22
N GLY A 213 -8.16 -10.04 -14.60
CA GLY A 213 -8.69 -10.06 -13.26
C GLY A 213 -10.10 -9.48 -13.24
N ILE A 214 -10.95 -10.07 -12.41
CA ILE A 214 -12.27 -9.53 -12.08
C ILE A 214 -12.34 -9.26 -10.59
N ARG A 215 -13.09 -8.22 -10.21
CA ARG A 215 -13.40 -7.92 -8.81
C ARG A 215 -14.88 -7.63 -8.62
N LEU A 216 -15.48 -8.31 -7.65
CA LEU A 216 -16.82 -8.01 -7.15
C LEU A 216 -16.70 -7.35 -5.78
N ARG A 217 -17.36 -6.21 -5.58
CA ARG A 217 -17.35 -5.48 -4.32
C ARG A 217 -18.77 -5.34 -3.77
N TYR A 218 -18.99 -5.76 -2.54
CA TYR A 218 -20.23 -5.60 -1.80
C TYR A 218 -19.94 -4.90 -0.46
N PRO A 219 -20.95 -4.46 0.30
CA PRO A 219 -20.71 -4.00 1.67
C PRO A 219 -19.95 -5.07 2.45
N TYR A 220 -18.78 -4.71 2.99
CA TYR A 220 -17.92 -5.58 3.80
C TYR A 220 -17.32 -6.80 3.10
N THR A 221 -17.57 -7.01 1.81
CA THR A 221 -17.13 -8.22 1.09
C THR A 221 -16.47 -7.86 -0.24
N VAL A 222 -15.29 -8.41 -0.50
CA VAL A 222 -14.59 -8.31 -1.77
C VAL A 222 -14.31 -9.73 -2.25
N LEU A 223 -14.72 -10.01 -3.48
CA LEU A 223 -14.33 -11.21 -4.21
C LEU A 223 -13.43 -10.78 -5.36
N SER A 224 -12.35 -11.50 -5.59
CA SER A 224 -11.55 -11.34 -6.80
C SER A 224 -11.20 -12.68 -7.40
N ALA A 225 -11.05 -12.70 -8.71
CA ALA A 225 -10.46 -13.83 -9.42
C ALA A 225 -9.53 -13.29 -10.49
N SER A 226 -8.39 -13.94 -10.69
CA SER A 226 -7.46 -13.64 -11.76
C SER A 226 -6.99 -14.91 -12.43
N PHE A 227 -6.66 -14.78 -13.70
CA PHE A 227 -6.12 -15.85 -14.53
C PHE A 227 -4.98 -15.30 -15.36
N ALA A 228 -3.90 -16.07 -15.47
CA ALA A 228 -2.75 -15.74 -16.29
C ALA A 228 -2.24 -16.98 -17.04
N LEU A 229 -1.65 -16.73 -18.21
CA LEU A 229 -1.03 -17.75 -19.05
C LEU A 229 0.46 -17.46 -19.21
N PRO A 230 1.31 -17.83 -18.23
CA PRO A 230 2.75 -17.63 -18.38
C PRO A 230 3.33 -18.52 -19.46
N PHE A 231 4.20 -17.98 -20.31
CA PHE A 231 4.94 -18.75 -21.27
C PHE A 231 6.32 -18.16 -21.59
N GLU A 232 7.21 -19.05 -22.03
CA GLU A 232 8.59 -18.75 -22.43
C GLU A 232 8.85 -19.32 -23.81
N ARG A 233 9.60 -18.60 -24.65
CA ARG A 233 9.92 -19.01 -26.03
C ARG A 233 11.38 -18.73 -26.34
N GLN A 234 12.08 -19.71 -26.90
CA GLN A 234 13.45 -19.51 -27.42
C GLN A 234 13.50 -18.51 -28.58
N ALA A 235 12.42 -18.41 -29.36
CA ALA A 235 12.28 -17.41 -30.42
C ALA A 235 12.44 -15.96 -29.93
N TRP A 236 12.22 -15.69 -28.64
CA TRP A 236 12.37 -14.36 -28.04
C TRP A 236 13.57 -14.29 -27.07
N GLY A 237 14.44 -15.30 -27.15
CA GLY A 237 15.69 -15.39 -26.41
C GLY A 237 15.55 -15.86 -24.96
N SER A 238 14.49 -16.60 -24.61
CA SER A 238 14.50 -17.41 -23.37
C SER A 238 15.25 -18.71 -23.60
N ASP A 239 15.90 -19.28 -22.59
CA ASP A 239 16.60 -20.56 -22.73
C ASP A 239 15.68 -21.75 -23.01
N ILE A 240 14.41 -21.64 -22.62
CA ILE A 240 13.46 -22.75 -22.67
C ILE A 240 12.17 -22.43 -23.43
N HIS A 241 11.42 -23.51 -23.70
CA HIS A 241 10.04 -23.45 -24.17
C HIS A 241 9.10 -23.98 -23.08
N ARG A 242 8.28 -23.08 -22.54
CA ARG A 242 7.36 -23.40 -21.44
C ARG A 242 6.01 -22.73 -21.64
N SER A 243 4.95 -23.40 -21.21
CA SER A 243 3.61 -22.83 -21.11
C SER A 243 3.00 -23.34 -19.81
N ALA A 244 2.46 -22.41 -19.03
CA ALA A 244 1.86 -22.64 -17.74
C ALA A 244 0.49 -21.96 -17.66
N GLN A 245 -0.26 -22.28 -16.62
CA GLN A 245 -1.54 -21.67 -16.30
C GLN A 245 -1.51 -21.32 -14.82
N ARG A 246 -1.97 -20.12 -14.47
CA ARG A 246 -2.12 -19.66 -13.08
C ARG A 246 -3.52 -19.09 -12.90
N MET A 247 -4.16 -19.44 -11.79
CA MET A 247 -5.43 -18.88 -11.37
C MET A 247 -5.36 -18.55 -9.89
N ALA A 248 -5.90 -17.41 -9.50
CA ALA A 248 -6.08 -17.05 -8.11
C ALA A 248 -7.51 -16.57 -7.88
N CYS A 249 -8.09 -16.95 -6.75
CA CYS A 249 -9.38 -16.47 -6.28
C CYS A 249 -9.21 -16.00 -4.85
N SER A 250 -9.76 -14.86 -4.50
CA SER A 250 -9.80 -14.41 -3.12
C SER A 250 -11.19 -13.98 -2.69
N LEU A 251 -11.50 -14.24 -1.43
CA LEU A 251 -12.64 -13.72 -0.70
C LEU A 251 -12.09 -12.99 0.52
N GLN A 252 -12.49 -11.75 0.69
CA GLN A 252 -12.22 -10.94 1.87
C GLN A 252 -13.55 -10.47 2.43
N GLN A 253 -13.85 -10.79 3.68
CA GLN A 253 -15.11 -10.44 4.32
C GLN A 253 -14.86 -9.90 5.73
N PHE A 254 -15.35 -8.70 6.01
CA PHE A 254 -15.37 -8.18 7.38
C PHE A 254 -16.52 -8.82 8.16
N LEU A 255 -16.19 -9.51 9.25
CA LEU A 255 -17.11 -10.30 10.06
C LEU A 255 -16.72 -10.21 11.54
N ALA A 256 -17.70 -9.93 12.40
CA ALA A 256 -17.55 -9.96 13.86
C ALA A 256 -16.39 -9.10 14.39
N GLY A 257 -16.14 -7.93 13.79
CA GLY A 257 -15.05 -7.03 14.21
C GLY A 257 -13.64 -7.43 13.71
N GLY A 258 -13.55 -8.54 12.98
CA GLY A 258 -12.35 -9.01 12.31
C GLY A 258 -12.57 -9.18 10.80
N GLU A 259 -11.58 -9.78 10.16
CA GLU A 259 -11.51 -9.96 8.73
C GLU A 259 -11.26 -11.42 8.41
N PHE A 260 -12.22 -12.04 7.74
CA PHE A 260 -12.11 -13.37 7.19
C PHE A 260 -11.57 -13.29 5.77
N ARG A 261 -10.51 -14.05 5.47
CA ARG A 261 -9.90 -14.12 4.15
C ARG A 261 -9.76 -15.56 3.70
N VAL A 262 -10.05 -15.79 2.43
CA VAL A 262 -9.77 -17.04 1.74
C VAL A 262 -9.01 -16.70 0.47
N LEU A 263 -7.89 -17.35 0.23
CA LEU A 263 -7.09 -17.26 -0.98
C LEU A 263 -6.93 -18.67 -1.55
N GLY A 264 -7.53 -18.91 -2.71
CA GLY A 264 -7.28 -20.10 -3.52
C GLY A 264 -6.32 -19.77 -4.65
N GLN A 265 -5.28 -20.56 -4.84
CA GLN A 265 -4.35 -20.45 -5.95
C GLN A 265 -4.23 -21.81 -6.63
N ALA A 266 -4.28 -21.83 -7.95
CA ALA A 266 -4.06 -23.03 -8.74
C ALA A 266 -3.04 -22.73 -9.82
N TYR A 267 -2.12 -23.66 -10.04
CA TYR A 267 -1.21 -23.56 -11.17
C TYR A 267 -0.89 -24.92 -11.78
N VAL A 268 -0.57 -24.90 -13.07
CA VAL A 268 -0.11 -26.06 -13.84
C VAL A 268 1.07 -25.62 -14.67
N ASP A 269 2.21 -26.25 -14.46
CA ASP A 269 3.49 -25.85 -15.02
C ASP A 269 4.40 -27.06 -15.32
N ARG A 270 3.92 -27.93 -16.20
CA ARG A 270 4.58 -29.23 -16.50
C ARG A 270 5.87 -29.11 -17.29
N HIS A 271 6.05 -27.99 -17.99
CA HIS A 271 7.17 -27.79 -18.92
C HIS A 271 8.31 -26.98 -18.29
N ASN A 272 8.21 -26.65 -17.01
CA ASN A 272 9.33 -26.07 -16.28
C ASN A 272 10.37 -27.17 -15.99
N PRO A 273 11.64 -26.99 -16.41
CA PRO A 273 12.70 -27.94 -16.09
C PRO A 273 12.84 -28.13 -14.58
N GLU A 274 12.75 -27.02 -13.85
CA GLU A 274 12.73 -26.97 -12.40
C GLU A 274 11.31 -27.19 -11.88
N THR A 275 11.20 -27.86 -10.72
CA THR A 275 9.91 -28.01 -10.04
C THR A 275 9.63 -26.71 -9.28
N PRO A 276 8.55 -25.98 -9.61
CA PRO A 276 8.18 -24.78 -8.86
C PRO A 276 7.91 -25.12 -7.39
N ASP A 277 8.37 -24.26 -6.50
CA ASP A 277 8.04 -24.31 -5.09
C ASP A 277 6.95 -23.29 -4.72
N PHE A 278 6.26 -23.58 -3.63
CA PHE A 278 5.36 -22.66 -2.97
C PHE A 278 5.40 -22.91 -1.47
N SER A 279 5.06 -21.89 -0.68
CA SER A 279 5.05 -21.98 0.77
C SER A 279 3.64 -22.10 1.31
N ILE A 280 3.47 -22.99 2.29
CA ILE A 280 2.34 -23.02 3.22
C ILE A 280 2.93 -22.93 4.63
N ARG A 281 2.23 -22.29 5.58
CA ARG A 281 2.78 -22.05 6.93
C ARG A 281 3.18 -23.37 7.59
N GLY A 282 4.35 -23.41 8.23
CA GLY A 282 4.86 -24.63 8.88
C GLY A 282 5.52 -25.63 7.93
N TYR A 283 5.80 -25.25 6.68
CA TYR A 283 6.63 -26.01 5.75
C TYR A 283 7.70 -25.08 5.20
N ASP A 284 8.92 -25.59 5.00
CA ASP A 284 10.03 -24.81 4.45
C ASP A 284 9.76 -24.45 2.97
N ALA A 285 9.46 -25.46 2.16
CA ALA A 285 8.98 -25.32 0.78
C ALA A 285 8.22 -26.59 0.37
N VAL A 286 7.18 -26.43 -0.46
CA VAL A 286 6.49 -27.55 -1.10
C VAL A 286 6.70 -27.43 -2.60
N GLU A 287 7.33 -28.44 -3.18
CA GLU A 287 7.64 -28.49 -4.60
C GLU A 287 6.55 -29.23 -5.37
N SER A 288 5.99 -28.61 -6.41
CA SER A 288 5.10 -29.29 -7.34
C SER A 288 4.97 -28.54 -8.66
N ARG A 289 4.86 -29.28 -9.78
CA ARG A 289 4.51 -28.69 -11.09
C ARG A 289 3.02 -28.42 -11.25
N ARG A 290 2.18 -28.96 -10.38
CA ARG A 290 0.75 -28.65 -10.31
C ARG A 290 0.33 -28.57 -8.86
N ALA A 291 -0.28 -27.47 -8.45
CA ALA A 291 -0.88 -27.40 -7.13
C ALA A 291 -2.21 -26.66 -7.15
N LEU A 292 -3.08 -27.04 -6.22
CA LEU A 292 -4.18 -26.23 -5.72
C LEU A 292 -3.87 -25.91 -4.25
N VAL A 293 -3.64 -24.65 -3.96
CA VAL A 293 -3.36 -24.14 -2.62
C VAL A 293 -4.56 -23.33 -2.15
N LEU A 294 -5.01 -23.59 -0.94
CA LEU A 294 -6.09 -22.88 -0.27
C LEU A 294 -5.57 -22.38 1.07
N SER A 295 -5.57 -21.06 1.25
CA SER A 295 -5.22 -20.41 2.50
C SER A 295 -6.44 -19.70 3.07
N THR A 296 -6.80 -20.03 4.30
CA THR A 296 -7.91 -19.40 5.02
C THR A 296 -7.38 -18.76 6.28
N GLU A 297 -7.73 -17.50 6.53
CA GLU A 297 -7.37 -16.81 7.76
C GLU A 297 -8.53 -15.98 8.33
N TYR A 298 -8.61 -15.92 9.65
CA TYR A 298 -9.43 -14.94 10.37
C TYR A 298 -8.52 -14.04 11.20
N VAL A 299 -8.46 -12.77 10.83
CA VAL A 299 -7.62 -11.75 11.45
C VAL A 299 -8.49 -10.88 12.35
N HIS A 300 -8.15 -10.74 13.61
CA HIS A 300 -8.89 -9.86 14.50
C HIS A 300 -7.92 -9.09 15.41
N ARG A 301 -8.24 -7.82 15.69
CA ARG A 301 -7.40 -6.99 16.55
C ARG A 301 -7.56 -7.41 18.01
N LEU A 302 -6.48 -7.78 18.67
CA LEU A 302 -6.47 -8.05 20.11
C LEU A 302 -6.52 -6.76 20.92
N CYS A 303 -5.59 -5.84 20.64
CA CYS A 303 -5.50 -4.58 21.36
C CYS A 303 -4.85 -3.49 20.53
N GLN A 304 -5.12 -2.25 20.93
CA GLN A 304 -4.47 -1.06 20.41
C GLN A 304 -3.37 -0.66 21.39
N LEU A 305 -2.11 -0.68 20.94
CA LEU A 305 -0.97 -0.32 21.76
C LEU A 305 -0.69 1.18 21.64
N ARG A 306 -0.56 1.67 20.40
CA ARG A 306 -0.43 3.08 20.02
C ARG A 306 0.59 3.84 20.86
N LYS A 307 1.76 3.25 21.00
CA LYS A 307 2.87 3.79 21.79
C LYS A 307 4.16 3.74 20.99
N GLY A 308 4.99 4.74 21.17
CA GLY A 308 6.26 4.81 20.48
C GLY A 308 7.27 5.68 21.20
N LEU A 309 8.48 5.64 20.68
CA LEU A 309 9.60 6.48 21.04
C LEU A 309 9.76 7.54 19.96
N TRP A 310 10.05 8.77 20.38
CA TRP A 310 10.39 9.84 19.44
C TRP A 310 11.81 9.68 18.89
N ASN A 311 12.73 9.14 19.71
CA ASN A 311 14.12 8.91 19.34
C ASN A 311 14.63 7.57 19.95
N PRO A 312 14.90 6.53 19.14
CA PRO A 312 14.66 6.49 17.69
C PRO A 312 13.15 6.58 17.40
N ASN A 313 12.79 7.14 16.25
CA ASN A 313 11.39 7.27 15.86
C ASN A 313 10.82 5.88 15.53
N VAL A 314 10.22 5.22 16.52
CA VAL A 314 9.65 3.88 16.43
C VAL A 314 8.31 3.89 17.13
N TYR A 315 7.28 3.38 16.47
CA TYR A 315 5.89 3.43 16.93
C TYR A 315 5.23 2.07 16.72
N VAL A 316 4.56 1.56 17.75
CA VAL A 316 3.80 0.32 17.71
C VAL A 316 2.31 0.67 17.68
N GLU A 317 1.61 0.18 16.67
CA GLU A 317 0.21 0.49 16.41
C GLU A 317 -0.72 -0.47 17.13
N ASP A 318 -1.07 -1.57 16.47
CA ASP A 318 -2.08 -2.51 16.91
C ASP A 318 -1.48 -3.93 16.92
N LEU A 319 -1.96 -4.76 17.86
CA LEU A 319 -1.64 -6.18 17.94
C LEU A 319 -2.84 -6.99 17.44
N TYR A 320 -2.60 -7.91 16.52
CA TYR A 320 -3.61 -8.79 15.95
C TYR A 320 -3.30 -10.22 16.28
N TRP A 321 -4.37 -11.01 16.39
CA TRP A 321 -4.29 -12.44 16.37
C TRP A 321 -4.92 -12.94 15.07
N VAL A 322 -4.39 -14.04 14.58
CA VAL A 322 -4.81 -14.69 13.35
C VAL A 322 -4.98 -16.17 13.64
N ILE A 323 -6.14 -16.72 13.30
CA ILE A 323 -6.27 -18.18 13.12
C ILE A 323 -6.13 -18.45 11.64
N PHE A 324 -5.43 -19.51 11.30
CA PHE A 324 -5.30 -19.92 9.91
C PHE A 324 -5.45 -21.42 9.69
N ALA A 325 -5.82 -21.75 8.47
CA ALA A 325 -5.81 -23.09 7.92
C ALA A 325 -5.33 -23.02 6.46
N ASP A 326 -4.21 -23.67 6.16
CA ASP A 326 -3.64 -23.82 4.84
C ASP A 326 -3.78 -25.27 4.39
N TYR A 327 -4.08 -25.46 3.11
CA TYR A 327 -4.19 -26.75 2.46
C TYR A 327 -3.57 -26.67 1.07
N ALA A 328 -2.78 -27.67 0.69
CA ALA A 328 -2.21 -27.78 -0.64
C ALA A 328 -2.44 -29.19 -1.17
N TRP A 329 -2.91 -29.28 -2.41
CA TRP A 329 -3.04 -30.52 -3.16
C TRP A 329 -2.11 -30.48 -4.36
N THR A 330 -1.13 -31.37 -4.39
CA THR A 330 -0.01 -31.38 -5.35
C THR A 330 -0.13 -32.51 -6.39
N GLU A 331 0.92 -32.73 -7.19
CA GLU A 331 0.95 -33.85 -8.14
C GLU A 331 0.82 -35.21 -7.42
N GLU A 332 0.35 -36.20 -8.18
CA GLU A 332 0.17 -37.58 -7.69
C GLU A 332 -0.79 -37.77 -6.51
N GLY A 333 -1.51 -36.73 -6.10
CA GLY A 333 -2.49 -36.81 -5.02
C GLY A 333 -1.92 -36.52 -3.64
N ALA A 334 -0.65 -36.09 -3.55
CA ALA A 334 -0.08 -35.67 -2.28
C ALA A 334 -0.80 -34.43 -1.74
N THR A 335 -1.03 -34.43 -0.43
CA THR A 335 -1.76 -33.38 0.27
C THR A 335 -0.92 -32.87 1.42
N HIS A 336 -0.86 -31.57 1.60
CA HIS A 336 -0.20 -30.95 2.75
C HIS A 336 -1.20 -30.02 3.42
N TYR A 337 -1.21 -30.00 4.75
CA TYR A 337 -2.09 -29.10 5.49
C TYR A 337 -1.40 -28.55 6.72
N SER A 338 -1.81 -27.35 7.10
CA SER A 338 -1.30 -26.64 8.26
C SER A 338 -2.42 -25.86 8.92
N VAL A 339 -2.52 -25.96 10.24
CA VAL A 339 -3.48 -25.19 11.04
C VAL A 339 -2.76 -24.56 12.20
N GLY A 340 -3.14 -23.34 12.57
CA GLY A 340 -2.42 -22.66 13.61
C GLY A 340 -2.94 -21.29 13.96
N CYS A 341 -2.14 -20.61 14.77
CA CYS A 341 -2.38 -19.23 15.16
C CYS A 341 -1.11 -18.39 15.05
N GLU A 342 -1.30 -17.10 14.79
CA GLU A 342 -0.23 -16.14 14.62
C GLU A 342 -0.57 -14.84 15.36
N LEU A 343 0.42 -14.22 15.97
CA LEU A 343 0.37 -12.87 16.47
C LEU A 343 1.10 -11.95 15.49
N ARG A 344 0.41 -10.90 15.05
CA ARG A 344 0.96 -9.86 14.17
C ARG A 344 1.03 -8.55 14.93
N LEU A 345 2.22 -7.97 15.02
CA LEU A 345 2.40 -6.64 15.62
C LEU A 345 2.60 -5.63 14.50
N GLU A 346 1.79 -4.59 14.43
CA GLU A 346 2.05 -3.48 13.51
C GLU A 346 3.03 -2.50 14.15
N ALA A 347 4.19 -2.30 13.51
CA ALA A 347 5.20 -1.36 13.92
C ALA A 347 5.57 -0.42 12.77
N LYS A 348 5.97 0.80 13.12
CA LYS A 348 6.42 1.85 12.22
C LYS A 348 7.74 2.39 12.73
N ALA A 349 8.66 2.71 11.81
CA ALA A 349 9.93 3.32 12.11
C ALA A 349 10.24 4.46 11.14
N GLY A 350 11.11 5.37 11.55
CA GLY A 350 11.57 6.49 10.72
C GLY A 350 10.43 7.39 10.28
N LEU A 351 9.67 7.97 11.22
CA LEU A 351 8.51 8.85 10.95
C LEU A 351 7.36 8.16 10.21
N GLY A 352 7.34 6.82 10.20
CA GLY A 352 6.31 6.03 9.53
C GLY A 352 6.65 5.63 8.10
N PHE A 353 7.84 5.99 7.59
CA PHE A 353 8.29 5.58 6.26
C PHE A 353 8.56 4.08 6.17
N LEU A 354 8.96 3.44 7.27
CA LEU A 354 9.14 1.99 7.34
C LEU A 354 8.00 1.41 8.16
N GLN A 355 7.18 0.58 7.54
CA GLN A 355 6.15 -0.17 8.26
C GLN A 355 6.57 -1.63 8.29
N LEU A 356 6.62 -2.20 9.50
CA LEU A 356 7.10 -3.53 9.78
C LEU A 356 5.98 -4.30 10.47
N VAL A 357 5.73 -5.52 10.01
CA VAL A 357 4.79 -6.43 10.67
C VAL A 357 5.56 -7.65 11.16
N PRO A 358 6.17 -7.62 12.37
CA PRO A 358 6.67 -8.81 13.03
C PRO A 358 5.53 -9.79 13.30
N LYS A 359 5.81 -11.07 13.04
CA LYS A 359 4.89 -12.20 13.13
C LYS A 359 5.53 -13.28 13.98
N LEU A 360 4.78 -13.79 14.95
CA LEU A 360 5.14 -14.98 15.72
C LEU A 360 3.97 -15.95 15.63
N GLY A 361 4.20 -17.14 15.12
CA GLY A 361 3.14 -18.11 14.93
C GLY A 361 3.53 -19.52 15.31
N ILE A 362 2.49 -20.33 15.51
CA ILE A 362 2.58 -21.75 15.79
C ILE A 362 1.72 -22.46 14.75
N ALA A 363 2.29 -23.44 14.07
CA ALA A 363 1.64 -24.26 13.06
C ALA A 363 1.70 -25.74 13.45
N LEU A 364 0.59 -26.45 13.26
CA LEU A 364 0.52 -27.91 13.31
C LEU A 364 0.38 -28.43 11.88
N THR A 365 1.30 -29.32 11.49
CA THR A 365 1.39 -29.88 10.14
C THR A 365 0.81 -31.29 10.06
N GLU A 366 0.70 -31.84 8.85
CA GLU A 366 0.30 -33.23 8.60
C GLU A 366 1.10 -34.26 9.42
N SER A 367 2.39 -34.01 9.63
CA SER A 367 3.26 -34.89 10.40
C SER A 367 3.06 -34.83 11.92
N GLU A 368 2.01 -34.15 12.38
CA GLU A 368 1.74 -33.79 13.79
C GLU A 368 2.89 -33.01 14.45
N LYS A 369 3.83 -32.48 13.65
CA LYS A 369 4.91 -31.64 14.14
C LYS A 369 4.40 -30.24 14.40
N LEU A 370 4.58 -29.80 15.64
CA LEU A 370 4.42 -28.41 16.05
C LEU A 370 5.64 -27.61 15.57
N GLN A 371 5.40 -26.57 14.79
CA GLN A 371 6.43 -25.65 14.35
C GLN A 371 6.16 -24.25 14.88
N VAL A 372 7.20 -23.62 15.40
CA VAL A 372 7.19 -22.21 15.79
C VAL A 372 7.92 -21.44 14.71
N PHE A 373 7.28 -20.41 14.17
CA PHE A 373 7.88 -19.58 13.13
C PHE A 373 7.84 -18.11 13.52
N PHE A 374 8.87 -17.40 13.09
CA PHE A 374 9.00 -15.95 13.23
C PHE A 374 9.30 -15.35 11.87
N GLY A 375 8.67 -14.22 11.56
CA GLY A 375 8.91 -13.49 10.33
C GLY A 375 8.67 -12.00 10.51
N ILE A 376 9.26 -11.19 9.65
CA ILE A 376 8.99 -9.75 9.58
C ILE A 376 8.58 -9.47 8.14
N SER A 377 7.38 -8.95 7.95
CA SER A 377 6.96 -8.46 6.63
C SER A 377 7.17 -6.95 6.58
N PRO A 378 8.14 -6.44 5.80
CA PRO A 378 8.21 -5.03 5.51
C PRO A 378 7.07 -4.65 4.56
N SER A 379 6.43 -3.52 4.82
CA SER A 379 5.60 -2.84 3.83
C SER A 379 6.14 -1.43 3.67
N ILE A 380 6.55 -1.10 2.45
CA ILE A 380 6.88 0.29 2.10
C ILE A 380 5.55 0.91 1.67
N PRO A 381 5.13 2.05 2.26
CA PRO A 381 4.02 2.81 1.73
C PRO A 381 4.48 3.43 0.40
N ILE A 382 4.23 2.73 -0.71
CA ILE A 382 4.39 3.24 -2.08
C ILE A 382 2.99 3.45 -2.65
#